data_AF-A0A1V1P1F1-F1
#
_entry.id   AF-A0A1V1P1F1-F1
#
_cell.length_a   1.000
_cell.length_b   1.000
_cell.length_c   1.000
_cell.angle_alpha   90.00
_cell.angle_beta   90.00
_cell.angle_gamma   90.00
#
_symmetry.space_group_name_H-M   'P 1'
#
loop_
_entity.id
_entity.type
_entity.pdbx_description
1 polymer ?
#
loop_
_entity_poly.entity_id
_entity_poly.type
_entity_poly.pdbx_seq_one_letter_code
_entity_poly.pdbx_strand_id
1 'polypeptide(L)'
;MLANAGDELQGLKKGIMEMADALVINKADGDNKLRSESARNEFERALHYLQPAIEGWRPHAYTCSAVTGDGIADIWDVIISFCAITKNRAFFLNNVKIKPSNGFILSLKIS
;
A
#
# COMPACT_ATOMS: atom_id res chain seq x y z
N MET A 1 -14.43 -5.43 -23.35
CA MET A 1 -15.25 -4.88 -22.25
C MET A 1 -14.44 -4.98 -20.97
N LEU A 2 -13.87 -3.85 -20.52
CA LEU A 2 -13.09 -3.69 -19.28
C LEU A 2 -13.90 -2.77 -18.35
N ALA A 3 -15.01 -3.29 -17.79
CA ALA A 3 -15.97 -2.47 -17.06
C ALA A 3 -16.07 -2.78 -15.55
N ASN A 4 -15.28 -3.70 -15.01
CA ASN A 4 -15.39 -4.08 -13.59
C ASN A 4 -14.22 -3.62 -12.70
N ALA A 5 -13.10 -3.22 -13.27
CA ALA A 5 -11.92 -2.71 -12.54
C ALA A 5 -12.19 -1.33 -11.90
N GLY A 6 -12.81 -0.42 -12.67
CA GLY A 6 -13.11 0.93 -12.20
C GLY A 6 -14.14 1.01 -11.06
N ASP A 7 -14.98 -0.02 -10.91
CA ASP A 7 -16.06 -0.07 -9.92
C ASP A 7 -15.56 -0.58 -8.55
N GLU A 8 -14.65 -1.57 -8.55
CA GLU A 8 -13.99 -2.03 -7.33
C GLU A 8 -13.03 -0.97 -6.75
N LEU A 9 -12.35 -0.22 -7.62
CA LEU A 9 -11.57 0.97 -7.26
C LEU A 9 -12.43 2.12 -6.73
N GLN A 10 -13.68 2.26 -7.18
CA GLN A 10 -14.63 3.23 -6.59
C GLN A 10 -15.17 2.76 -5.23
N GLY A 11 -15.33 1.45 -5.04
CA GLY A 11 -15.70 0.84 -3.75
C GLY A 11 -14.65 1.07 -2.66
N LEU A 12 -13.38 1.09 -3.04
CA LEU A 12 -12.27 1.51 -2.20
C LEU A 12 -12.24 3.05 -2.17
N LYS A 13 -13.04 3.63 -1.26
CA LYS A 13 -13.23 5.08 -1.12
C LYS A 13 -11.92 5.83 -1.37
N LYS A 14 -11.94 6.73 -2.35
CA LYS A 14 -10.81 7.57 -2.80
C LYS A 14 -9.90 8.07 -1.65
N GLY A 15 -10.51 8.49 -0.54
CA GLY A 15 -9.78 8.98 0.64
C GLY A 15 -8.96 7.94 1.42
N ILE A 16 -9.21 6.63 1.28
CA ILE A 16 -8.43 5.56 1.92
C ILE A 16 -7.14 5.30 1.14
N MET A 17 -7.22 5.29 -0.19
CA MET A 17 -6.02 5.12 -1.03
C MET A 17 -5.09 6.33 -0.97
N GLU A 18 -5.64 7.54 -0.91
CA GLU A 18 -4.85 8.78 -0.79
C GLU A 18 -4.04 8.86 0.52
N MET A 19 -4.42 8.07 1.53
CA MET A 19 -3.74 8.02 2.83
C MET A 19 -2.84 6.78 3.00
N ALA A 20 -2.79 5.88 2.02
CA ALA A 20 -2.05 4.63 2.16
C ALA A 20 -0.55 4.85 1.84
N ASP A 21 0.30 4.54 2.81
CA ASP A 21 1.76 4.58 2.62
C ASP A 21 2.27 3.31 1.93
N ALA A 22 1.54 2.21 2.06
CA ALA A 22 1.73 0.95 1.32
C ALA A 22 0.39 0.20 1.25
N LEU A 23 0.19 -0.55 0.16
CA LEU A 23 -0.97 -1.42 -0.01
C LEU A 23 -0.53 -2.88 0.00
N VAL A 24 -1.17 -3.70 0.83
CA VAL A 24 -0.86 -5.13 0.93
C VAL A 24 -2.09 -5.96 0.60
N ILE A 25 -1.97 -6.79 -0.41
CA ILE A 25 -3.02 -7.72 -0.86
C ILE A 25 -2.74 -9.08 -0.25
N ASN A 26 -3.58 -9.47 0.69
CA ASN A 26 -3.46 -10.73 1.42
C ASN A 26 -4.23 -11.86 0.72
N LYS A 27 -3.86 -13.11 1.05
CA LYS A 27 -4.30 -14.39 0.46
C LYS A 27 -3.76 -14.67 -0.95
N ALA A 28 -2.53 -14.26 -1.22
CA ALA A 28 -1.81 -14.61 -2.44
C ALA A 28 -1.29 -16.06 -2.39
N ASP A 29 -2.18 -17.02 -2.15
CA ASP A 29 -1.89 -18.45 -2.03
C ASP A 29 -2.85 -19.29 -2.87
N GLY A 30 -2.45 -20.54 -3.17
CA GLY A 30 -3.23 -21.47 -3.99
C GLY A 30 -3.73 -20.84 -5.32
N ASP A 31 -5.02 -21.01 -5.59
CA ASP A 31 -5.69 -20.50 -6.79
C ASP A 31 -5.81 -18.96 -6.81
N ASN A 32 -5.59 -18.30 -5.67
CA ASN A 32 -5.68 -16.84 -5.57
C ASN A 32 -4.40 -16.12 -5.97
N LYS A 33 -3.28 -16.82 -6.26
CA LYS A 33 -2.02 -16.19 -6.67
C LYS A 33 -2.20 -15.27 -7.88
N LEU A 34 -2.81 -15.78 -8.96
CA LEU A 34 -3.00 -15.01 -10.20
C LEU A 34 -3.96 -13.81 -10.01
N ARG A 35 -5.02 -13.99 -9.22
CA ARG A 35 -5.97 -12.92 -8.90
C ARG A 35 -5.31 -11.83 -8.05
N SER A 36 -4.53 -12.23 -7.06
CA SER A 36 -3.80 -11.31 -6.18
C SER A 36 -2.74 -10.51 -6.92
N GLU A 37 -2.01 -11.14 -7.84
CA GLU A 37 -1.07 -10.44 -8.71
C GLU A 37 -1.76 -9.48 -9.70
N SER A 38 -2.93 -9.87 -10.23
CA SER A 38 -3.70 -8.99 -11.11
C SER A 38 -4.17 -7.74 -10.36
N ALA A 39 -4.73 -7.92 -9.16
CA ALA A 39 -5.11 -6.81 -8.28
C ALA A 39 -3.90 -5.95 -7.89
N ARG A 40 -2.75 -6.56 -7.58
CA ARG A 40 -1.50 -5.82 -7.27
C ARG A 40 -1.14 -4.89 -8.40
N ASN A 41 -1.13 -5.39 -9.64
CA ASN A 41 -0.80 -4.58 -10.81
C ASN A 41 -1.81 -3.45 -11.06
N GLU A 42 -3.09 -3.68 -10.77
CA GLU A 42 -4.12 -2.66 -10.89
C GLU A 42 -3.93 -1.53 -9.87
N PHE A 43 -3.71 -1.88 -8.61
CA PHE A 43 -3.44 -0.89 -7.57
C PHE A 43 -2.10 -0.18 -7.76
N GLU A 44 -1.06 -0.88 -8.21
CA GLU A 44 0.23 -0.29 -8.55
C GLU A 44 0.07 0.84 -9.59
N ARG A 45 -0.75 0.60 -10.62
CA ARG A 45 -1.08 1.63 -11.63
C ARG A 45 -1.85 2.79 -11.01
N ALA A 46 -2.80 2.52 -10.11
CA ALA A 46 -3.56 3.57 -9.43
C ALA A 46 -2.66 4.44 -8.54
N LEU A 47 -1.77 3.81 -7.76
CA LEU A 47 -0.79 4.48 -6.90
C LEU A 47 0.17 5.36 -7.70
N HIS A 48 0.53 4.95 -8.93
CA HIS A 48 1.38 5.76 -9.81
C HIS A 48 0.80 7.15 -10.15
N TYR A 49 -0.53 7.29 -10.16
CA TYR A 49 -1.19 8.58 -10.41
C TYR A 49 -1.36 9.42 -9.16
N LEU A 50 -1.13 8.85 -7.97
CA LEU A 50 -1.19 9.60 -6.72
C LEU A 50 0.11 10.37 -6.52
N GLN A 51 -0.02 11.64 -6.14
CA GLN A 51 1.17 12.37 -5.70
C GLN A 51 1.68 11.77 -4.39
N PRO A 52 3.00 11.50 -4.28
CA PRO A 52 3.56 11.03 -3.03
C PRO A 52 3.28 12.01 -1.90
N ALA A 53 2.58 11.57 -0.86
CA ALA A 53 2.31 12.39 0.32
C ALA A 53 3.60 12.67 1.13
N ILE A 54 4.62 11.83 0.96
CA ILE A 54 5.90 11.89 1.65
C ILE A 54 7.01 11.97 0.61
N GLU A 55 7.81 13.04 0.68
CA GLU A 55 8.98 13.21 -0.18
C GLU A 55 9.98 12.07 0.03
N GLY A 56 10.45 11.47 -1.06
CA GLY A 56 11.37 10.34 -1.02
C GLY A 56 10.73 8.97 -0.74
N TRP A 57 9.41 8.91 -0.49
CA TRP A 57 8.67 7.66 -0.38
C TRP A 57 7.68 7.53 -1.53
N ARG A 58 7.63 6.37 -2.18
CA ARG A 58 6.59 6.06 -3.17
C ARG A 58 5.77 4.88 -2.66
N PRO A 59 4.46 5.05 -2.49
CA PRO A 59 3.58 3.93 -2.15
C PRO A 59 3.59 2.89 -3.27
N HIS A 60 3.63 1.62 -2.88
CA HIS A 60 3.58 0.47 -3.77
C HIS A 60 2.56 -0.56 -3.28
N ALA A 61 2.09 -1.39 -4.20
CA ALA A 61 1.22 -2.52 -3.91
C ALA A 61 2.05 -3.82 -3.81
N TYR A 62 1.79 -4.59 -2.77
CA TYR A 62 2.45 -5.85 -2.44
C TYR A 62 1.43 -6.97 -2.31
N THR A 63 1.89 -8.21 -2.43
CA THR A 63 1.09 -9.42 -2.18
C THR A 63 1.69 -10.21 -1.04
N CYS A 64 0.84 -10.85 -0.24
CA CYS A 64 1.27 -11.81 0.77
C CYS A 64 0.22 -12.87 1.04
N SER A 65 0.64 -13.94 1.72
CA SER A 65 -0.26 -14.88 2.34
C SER A 65 0.04 -14.96 3.82
N ALA A 66 -0.91 -14.53 4.64
CA ALA A 66 -0.86 -14.76 6.07
C ALA A 66 -0.99 -16.26 6.45
N VAL A 67 -1.45 -17.11 5.53
CA VAL A 67 -1.63 -18.55 5.75
C VAL A 67 -0.34 -19.30 5.50
N THR A 68 0.35 -19.02 4.40
CA THR A 68 1.63 -19.69 4.07
C THR A 68 2.83 -18.96 4.66
N GLY A 69 2.69 -17.67 4.98
CA GLY A 69 3.80 -16.79 5.39
C GLY A 69 4.50 -16.09 4.22
N ASP A 70 4.13 -16.41 2.98
CA ASP A 70 4.74 -15.83 1.78
C ASP A 70 4.59 -14.30 1.75
N GLY A 71 5.68 -13.58 1.47
CA GLY A 71 5.71 -12.12 1.35
C GLY A 71 5.67 -11.33 2.66
N ILE A 72 5.50 -11.99 3.83
CA ILE A 72 5.43 -11.29 5.13
C ILE A 72 6.77 -10.66 5.52
N ALA A 73 7.89 -11.35 5.26
CA ALA A 73 9.22 -10.82 5.54
C ALA A 73 9.51 -9.57 4.68
N ASP A 74 9.18 -9.63 3.38
CA ASP A 74 9.37 -8.51 2.46
C ASP A 74 8.55 -7.28 2.89
N ILE A 75 7.30 -7.49 3.31
CA ILE A 75 6.46 -6.41 3.86
C ILE A 75 7.09 -5.81 5.11
N TRP A 76 7.68 -6.63 5.98
CA TRP A 76 8.35 -6.12 7.17
C TRP A 76 9.54 -5.22 6.83
N ASP A 77 10.34 -5.58 5.83
CA ASP A 77 11.45 -4.75 5.34
C ASP A 77 10.95 -3.42 4.73
N VAL A 78 9.80 -3.44 4.05
CA VAL A 78 9.12 -2.23 3.56
C VAL A 78 8.72 -1.32 4.73
N ILE A 79 8.17 -1.89 5.81
CA ILE A 79 7.79 -1.13 7.02
C ILE A 79 9.02 -0.49 7.68
N ILE A 80 10.12 -1.24 7.79
CA ILE A 80 11.39 -0.72 8.33
C ILE A 80 11.90 0.43 7.47
N SER A 81 11.89 0.27 6.14
CA SER A 81 12.33 1.28 5.18
C SER A 81 11.49 2.56 5.28
N PHE A 82 10.17 2.42 5.34
CA PHE A 82 9.24 3.52 5.57
C PHE A 82 9.54 4.25 6.89
N CYS A 83 9.72 3.49 7.97
CA CYS A 83 10.06 4.04 9.28
C CYS A 83 11.40 4.79 9.27
N ALA A 84 12.40 4.31 8.54
CA ALA A 84 13.70 4.98 8.43
C ALA A 84 13.59 6.36 7.75
N ILE A 85 12.84 6.42 6.65
CA ILE A 85 12.61 7.64 5.87
C ILE A 85 11.79 8.66 6.68
N THR A 86 10.78 8.19 7.41
CA THR A 86 9.89 9.08 8.19
C THR A 86 10.47 9.50 9.55
N LYS A 87 11.24 8.65 10.24
CA LYS A 87 11.90 8.99 11.52
C LYS A 87 12.95 10.07 11.39
N ASN A 88 13.70 10.11 10.28
CA ASN A 88 14.65 11.20 10.02
C ASN A 88 13.92 12.56 9.94
N ARG A 89 12.66 12.53 9.50
CA ARG A 89 11.78 13.70 9.35
C ARG A 89 11.08 14.12 10.65
N ALA A 90 10.66 13.19 11.51
CA ALA A 90 10.00 13.50 12.77
C ALA A 90 10.88 14.38 13.71
N PHE A 91 12.20 14.23 13.63
CA PHE A 91 13.15 15.11 14.33
C PHE A 91 13.20 16.53 13.74
N PHE A 92 13.09 16.67 12.41
CA PHE A 92 13.12 17.95 11.70
C PHE A 92 11.78 18.71 11.76
N LEU A 93 10.65 18.00 11.79
CA LEU A 93 9.30 18.56 11.72
C LEU A 93 8.75 19.09 13.05
N ASN A 94 9.41 18.85 14.18
CA ASN A 94 9.02 19.50 15.44
C ASN A 94 9.15 21.04 15.40
N ASN A 95 9.81 21.60 14.38
CA ASN A 95 9.95 23.05 14.17
C ASN A 95 9.03 23.62 13.06
N VAL A 96 8.27 22.79 12.33
CA VAL A 96 7.36 23.25 11.27
C VAL A 96 6.05 22.44 11.35
N LYS A 97 4.91 23.11 11.50
CA LYS A 97 3.56 22.50 11.66
C LYS A 97 3.11 21.69 10.44
N ILE A 98 3.72 20.54 10.19
CA ILE A 98 3.26 19.54 9.23
C ILE A 98 2.74 18.37 10.07
N LYS A 99 1.44 18.06 9.93
CA LYS A 99 0.81 16.93 10.61
C LYS A 99 1.49 15.64 10.12
N PRO A 100 2.16 14.86 10.98
CA PRO A 100 2.63 13.53 10.57
C PRO A 100 1.41 12.72 10.17
N SER A 101 1.40 12.16 8.95
CA SER A 101 0.46 11.09 8.62
C SER A 101 0.76 9.93 9.58
N ASN A 102 -0.20 9.58 10.43
CA ASN A 102 -0.12 8.34 11.20
C ASN A 102 -0.05 7.21 10.17
N GLY A 103 1.14 6.64 9.95
CA GLY A 103 1.38 5.69 8.86
C GLY A 103 0.33 4.58 8.85
N PHE A 104 -0.41 4.44 7.76
CA PHE A 104 -1.52 3.49 7.66
C PHE A 104 -1.24 2.51 6.53
N ILE A 105 -1.00 1.25 6.90
CA ILE A 105 -0.87 0.14 5.95
C ILE A 105 -2.28 -0.39 5.71
N LEU A 106 -2.76 -0.27 4.48
CA LEU A 106 -4.03 -0.87 4.10
C LEU A 106 -3.78 -2.33 3.70
N SER A 107 -4.37 -3.27 4.45
CA SER A 107 -4.43 -4.67 4.05
C SER A 107 -5.76 -4.96 3.36
N LEU A 108 -5.71 -5.35 2.08
CA LEU A 108 -6.86 -5.78 1.30
C LEU A 108 -6.93 -7.30 1.30
N LYS A 109 -8.11 -7.86 1.56
CA LYS A 109 -8.35 -9.31 1.55
C LYS A 109 -9.13 -9.67 0.30
N ILE A 110 -8.53 -10.41 -0.62
CA ILE A 110 -9.25 -10.95 -1.78
C ILE A 110 -10.01 -12.19 -1.32
N SER A 111 -11.32 -12.30 -1.61
CA SER A 111 -12.14 -13.46 -1.23
C SER A 111 -12.28 -14.45 -2.38
#